data_AF-A0A1G1XIX7-F1
#
_entry.id   AF-A0A1G1XIX7-F1
#
_cell.length_a   1.000
_cell.length_b   1.000
_cell.length_c   1.000
_cell.angle_alpha   90.00
_cell.angle_beta   90.00
_cell.angle_gamma   90.00
#
_symmetry.space_group_name_H-M   'P 1'
#
loop_
_entity.id
_entity.type
_entity.pdbx_description
1 polymer ?
#
loop_
_entity_poly.entity_id
_entity_poly.type
_entity_poly.pdbx_seq_one_letter_code
_entity_poly.pdbx_strand_id
1 'polypeptide(L)'
;MTIDTKEEKLRRKLNVSLDFIKKTRFVNLIKNINKIKVFDKNGYDTDVNVKTRVWYVQPKTIKYSSVEYLSSLFIHEAWHVEQEKKGLNPNGRTRTERGAYLKQRLFLELYGEQYEVDWLDKEYKRKWWLDKKRVLPKFKTLSG
;
A
#
# COMPACT_ATOMS: atom_id res chain seq x y z
N MET A 1 -0.96 -15.47 -2.94
CA MET A 1 -0.37 -14.16 -3.30
C MET A 1 1.07 -14.38 -3.68
N THR A 2 1.54 -13.80 -4.79
CA THR A 2 2.93 -13.98 -5.27
C THR A 2 3.74 -12.70 -5.04
N ILE A 3 4.98 -12.81 -4.58
CA ILE A 3 5.92 -11.68 -4.46
C ILE A 3 6.95 -11.77 -5.59
N ASP A 4 7.03 -10.72 -6.41
CA ASP A 4 7.91 -10.60 -7.56
C ASP A 4 9.03 -9.59 -7.24
N THR A 5 10.17 -10.13 -6.81
CA THR A 5 11.41 -9.39 -6.52
C THR A 5 12.60 -10.32 -6.71
N LYS A 6 13.74 -9.77 -7.16
CA LYS A 6 15.02 -10.49 -7.25
C LYS A 6 15.80 -10.43 -5.92
N GLU A 7 15.40 -9.58 -4.98
CA GLU A 7 16.12 -9.36 -3.72
C GLU A 7 15.51 -10.13 -2.56
N GLU A 8 16.23 -11.14 -2.06
CA GLU A 8 15.74 -12.01 -0.99
C GLU A 8 15.45 -11.27 0.32
N LYS A 9 16.26 -10.25 0.66
CA LYS A 9 16.04 -9.43 1.87
C LYS A 9 14.70 -8.68 1.81
N LEU A 10 14.32 -8.16 0.64
CA LEU A 10 13.05 -7.46 0.45
C LEU A 10 11.88 -8.45 0.52
N ARG A 11 12.03 -9.62 -0.12
CA ARG A 11 11.05 -10.71 -0.05
C ARG A 11 10.79 -11.15 1.38
N ARG A 12 11.84 -11.40 2.16
CA ARG A 12 11.72 -11.79 3.57
C ARG A 12 10.96 -10.76 4.39
N LYS A 13 11.26 -9.47 4.22
CA LYS A 13 10.57 -8.41 4.96
C LYS A 13 9.10 -8.29 4.58
N LEU A 14 8.78 -8.39 3.29
CA LEU A 14 7.38 -8.45 2.82
C LEU A 14 6.64 -9.65 3.41
N ASN A 15 7.27 -10.83 3.45
CA ASN A 15 6.67 -12.02 4.08
C ASN A 15 6.40 -11.78 5.57
N VAL A 16 7.36 -11.21 6.30
CA VAL A 16 7.19 -10.88 7.72
C VAL A 16 6.03 -9.90 7.93
N SER A 17 5.91 -8.84 7.12
CA SER A 17 4.76 -7.92 7.17
C SER A 17 3.44 -8.61 6.84
N LEU A 18 3.40 -9.49 5.84
CA LEU A 18 2.19 -10.25 5.53
C LEU A 18 1.78 -11.20 6.66
N ASP A 19 2.75 -11.89 7.26
CA ASP A 19 2.51 -12.78 8.40
C ASP A 19 2.07 -12.03 9.65
N PHE A 20 2.56 -10.79 9.82
CA PHE A 20 2.05 -9.89 10.85
C PHE A 20 0.56 -9.59 10.63
N ILE A 21 0.16 -9.18 9.42
CA ILE A 21 -1.25 -8.90 9.09
C ILE A 21 -2.15 -10.12 9.31
N LYS A 22 -1.67 -11.34 8.99
CA LYS A 22 -2.44 -12.59 9.17
C LYS A 22 -2.87 -12.84 10.62
N LYS A 23 -2.16 -12.27 11.60
CA LYS A 23 -2.46 -12.38 13.03
C LYS A 23 -3.41 -11.29 13.52
N THR A 24 -3.83 -10.38 12.65
CA THR A 24 -4.70 -9.24 12.99
C THR A 24 -6.12 -9.45 12.47
N ARG A 25 -7.07 -8.64 12.95
CA ARG A 25 -8.43 -8.59 12.40
C ARG A 25 -8.50 -8.14 10.93
N PHE A 26 -7.40 -7.64 10.36
CA PHE A 26 -7.32 -7.17 8.98
C PHE A 26 -6.89 -8.26 7.98
N VAL A 27 -6.69 -9.51 8.43
CA VAL A 27 -6.29 -10.65 7.58
C VAL A 27 -7.11 -10.79 6.30
N ASN A 28 -8.41 -10.48 6.36
CA ASN A 28 -9.30 -10.56 5.22
C ASN A 28 -8.94 -9.58 4.08
N LEU A 29 -8.19 -8.51 4.33
CA LEU A 29 -7.73 -7.60 3.28
C LEU A 29 -6.56 -8.16 2.46
N ILE A 30 -5.80 -9.12 3.00
CA ILE A 30 -4.74 -9.82 2.26
C ILE A 30 -5.31 -10.43 0.98
N LYS A 31 -6.53 -10.97 1.06
CA LYS A 31 -7.20 -11.60 -0.08
C LYS A 31 -7.50 -10.62 -1.20
N ASN A 32 -7.35 -9.30 -1.03
CA ASN A 32 -7.60 -8.31 -2.07
C ASN A 32 -6.41 -8.10 -2.99
N ILE A 33 -5.19 -8.47 -2.61
CA ILE A 33 -4.00 -8.37 -3.46
C ILE A 33 -3.60 -9.76 -3.95
N ASN A 34 -3.43 -9.90 -5.25
CA ASN A 34 -3.02 -11.17 -5.87
C ASN A 34 -1.50 -11.27 -5.97
N LYS A 35 -0.83 -10.13 -6.22
CA LYS A 35 0.61 -10.07 -6.47
C LYS A 35 1.21 -8.79 -5.88
N ILE A 36 2.41 -8.91 -5.33
CA ILE A 36 3.27 -7.78 -4.96
C ILE A 36 4.41 -7.73 -6.00
N LYS A 37 4.61 -6.59 -6.65
CA LYS A 37 5.72 -6.36 -7.58
C LYS A 37 6.65 -5.29 -7.03
N VAL A 38 7.90 -5.66 -6.79
CA VAL A 38 8.93 -4.70 -6.38
C VAL A 38 9.55 -4.07 -7.61
N PHE A 39 9.57 -2.74 -7.69
CA PHE A 39 10.18 -2.04 -8.82
C PHE A 39 11.71 -1.98 -8.70
N ASP A 40 12.40 -1.96 -9.84
CA ASP A 40 13.87 -1.78 -9.90
C ASP A 40 14.31 -0.32 -9.63
N LYS A 41 13.37 0.62 -9.41
CA LYS A 41 13.67 2.02 -9.10
C LYS A 41 13.90 2.20 -7.61
N ASN A 42 15.07 2.72 -7.24
CA ASN A 42 15.48 2.95 -5.85
C ASN A 42 14.83 4.18 -5.19
N GLY A 43 13.52 4.12 -4.91
CA GLY A 43 12.74 5.19 -4.27
C GLY A 43 11.74 4.69 -3.22
N TYR A 44 10.82 5.57 -2.82
CA TYR A 44 9.87 5.39 -1.71
C TYR A 44 8.39 5.26 -2.15
N ASP A 45 8.10 5.15 -3.45
CA ASP A 45 6.72 5.13 -3.92
C ASP A 45 6.06 3.75 -3.76
N THR A 46 4.73 3.80 -3.66
CA THR A 46 3.80 2.67 -3.63
C THR A 46 2.57 3.04 -4.45
N ASP A 47 1.95 2.07 -5.10
CA ASP A 47 0.70 2.22 -5.83
C ASP A 47 0.03 0.86 -6.03
N VAL A 48 -1.26 0.84 -6.33
CA VAL A 48 -2.02 -0.38 -6.64
C VAL A 48 -2.79 -0.26 -7.94
N ASN A 49 -2.63 -1.25 -8.81
CA ASN A 49 -3.56 -1.42 -9.91
C ASN A 49 -4.79 -2.15 -9.37
N VAL A 50 -5.87 -1.42 -9.13
CA VAL A 50 -7.09 -1.98 -8.52
C VAL A 50 -7.76 -3.05 -9.39
N LYS A 51 -7.64 -2.98 -10.72
CA LYS A 51 -8.23 -3.94 -11.66
C LYS A 51 -7.48 -5.27 -11.64
N THR A 52 -6.15 -5.22 -11.74
CA THR A 52 -5.31 -6.43 -11.75
C THR A 52 -4.93 -6.90 -10.35
N ARG A 53 -5.21 -6.08 -9.32
CA ARG A 53 -4.97 -6.37 -7.90
C ARG A 53 -3.50 -6.62 -7.61
N VAL A 54 -2.66 -5.84 -8.27
CA VAL A 54 -1.20 -5.86 -8.12
C VAL A 54 -0.78 -4.67 -7.29
N TRP A 55 -0.16 -4.92 -6.15
CA TRP A 55 0.50 -3.90 -5.35
C TRP A 55 1.92 -3.70 -5.87
N TYR A 56 2.26 -2.47 -6.20
CA TYR A 56 3.58 -2.07 -6.62
C TYR A 56 4.26 -1.27 -5.53
N VAL A 57 5.50 -1.62 -5.21
CA VAL A 57 6.24 -0.97 -4.12
C VAL A 57 7.70 -0.83 -4.48
N GLN A 58 8.32 0.30 -4.13
CA GLN A 58 9.73 0.55 -4.38
C GLN A 58 10.63 0.03 -3.24
N PRO A 59 11.90 -0.31 -3.51
CA PRO A 59 12.78 -0.97 -2.55
C PRO A 59 13.05 -0.17 -1.27
N LYS A 60 13.16 1.17 -1.33
CA LYS A 60 13.44 1.97 -0.12
C LYS A 60 12.27 1.96 0.84
N THR A 61 11.03 1.94 0.33
CA THR A 61 9.82 1.76 1.15
C THR A 61 9.90 0.49 1.97
N ILE A 62 10.25 -0.63 1.32
CA ILE A 62 10.39 -1.93 2.00
C ILE A 62 11.56 -1.87 2.98
N LYS A 63 12.72 -1.39 2.53
CA LYS A 63 13.97 -1.43 3.30
C LYS A 63 13.90 -0.62 4.59
N TYR A 64 13.36 0.60 4.55
CA TYR A 64 13.45 1.54 5.67
C TYR A 64 12.18 1.67 6.52
N SER A 65 11.02 1.18 6.06
CA SER A 65 9.82 1.13 6.91
C SER A 65 9.97 0.09 8.02
N SER A 66 9.31 0.25 9.16
CA SER A 66 9.10 -0.85 10.10
C SER A 66 8.23 -1.96 9.48
N VAL A 67 8.07 -3.09 10.18
CA VAL A 67 7.18 -4.17 9.73
C VAL A 67 5.73 -3.71 9.79
N GLU A 68 5.37 -2.98 10.85
CA GLU A 68 4.08 -2.43 11.19
C GLU A 68 3.66 -1.39 10.16
N TYR A 69 4.54 -0.43 9.86
CA TYR A 69 4.29 0.60 8.86
C TYR A 69 4.16 0.01 7.46
N LEU A 70 5.05 -0.92 7.07
CA LEU A 70 4.95 -1.61 5.78
C LEU A 70 3.65 -2.44 5.67
N SER A 71 3.22 -3.06 6.77
CA SER A 71 1.93 -3.75 6.86
C SER A 71 0.78 -2.77 6.67
N SER A 72 0.84 -1.59 7.29
CA SER A 72 -0.17 -0.55 7.14
C SER A 72 -0.28 -0.05 5.69
N LEU A 73 0.84 0.07 4.97
CA LEU A 73 0.84 0.42 3.55
C LEU A 73 0.15 -0.66 2.72
N PHE A 74 0.40 -1.94 3.00
CA PHE A 74 -0.36 -3.01 2.34
C PHE A 74 -1.87 -2.87 2.61
N ILE A 75 -2.27 -2.58 3.85
CA ILE A 75 -3.68 -2.37 4.22
C ILE A 75 -4.30 -1.20 3.46
N HIS A 76 -3.57 -0.10 3.30
CA HIS A 76 -3.98 1.06 2.51
C HIS A 76 -4.34 0.63 1.07
N GLU A 77 -3.41 -0.06 0.42
CA GLU A 77 -3.52 -0.44 -0.99
C GLU A 77 -4.57 -1.53 -1.21
N ALA A 78 -4.67 -2.49 -0.28
CA ALA A 78 -5.71 -3.50 -0.28
C ALA A 78 -7.12 -2.91 -0.07
N TRP A 79 -7.21 -1.76 0.62
CA TRP A 79 -8.47 -1.05 0.80
C TRP A 79 -8.92 -0.32 -0.46
N HIS A 80 -8.02 0.23 -1.26
CA HIS A 80 -8.38 0.77 -2.59
C HIS A 80 -9.07 -0.29 -3.46
N VAL A 81 -8.56 -1.52 -3.45
CA VAL A 81 -9.20 -2.66 -4.13
C VAL A 81 -10.57 -2.98 -3.54
N GLU A 82 -10.71 -2.96 -2.21
CA GLU A 82 -11.99 -3.19 -1.54
C GLU A 82 -13.03 -2.12 -1.91
N GLN A 83 -12.61 -0.85 -1.97
CA GLN A 83 -13.46 0.27 -2.37
C GLN A 83 -13.95 0.10 -3.81
N GLU A 84 -13.06 -0.29 -4.73
CA GLU A 84 -13.42 -0.59 -6.13
C GLU A 84 -14.45 -1.72 -6.21
N LYS A 85 -14.22 -2.85 -5.51
CA LYS A 85 -15.15 -4.00 -5.48
C LYS A 85 -16.55 -3.64 -4.97
N LYS A 86 -16.63 -2.69 -4.05
CA LYS A 86 -17.89 -2.22 -3.47
C LYS A 86 -18.55 -1.09 -4.26
N GLY A 87 -17.98 -0.68 -5.40
CA GLY A 87 -18.47 0.46 -6.16
C GLY A 87 -18.37 1.79 -5.38
N LEU A 88 -17.47 1.89 -4.40
CA LEU A 88 -17.24 3.09 -3.58
C LEU A 88 -16.29 4.09 -4.26
N ASN A 89 -16.01 3.89 -5.55
CA ASN A 89 -15.18 4.76 -6.38
C ASN A 89 -15.94 5.71 -7.35
N PRO A 90 -17.17 6.18 -7.10
CA PRO A 90 -17.90 6.95 -8.11
C PRO A 90 -17.39 8.40 -8.27
N ASN A 91 -16.61 8.94 -7.30
CA ASN A 91 -16.37 10.38 -7.17
C ASN A 91 -14.88 10.80 -7.12
N GLY A 92 -13.96 10.00 -7.66
CA GLY A 92 -12.56 10.38 -7.89
C GLY A 92 -11.59 10.18 -6.72
N ARG A 93 -10.29 10.39 -7.00
CA ARG A 93 -9.13 10.02 -6.16
C ARG A 93 -9.18 10.54 -4.72
N THR A 94 -9.77 11.70 -4.44
CA THR A 94 -9.68 12.31 -3.10
C THR A 94 -10.47 11.54 -2.03
N ARG A 95 -11.66 11.00 -2.36
CA ARG A 95 -12.48 10.26 -1.39
C ARG A 95 -11.95 8.85 -1.16
N THR A 96 -11.40 8.20 -2.19
CA THR A 96 -10.77 6.88 -2.04
C THR A 96 -9.55 6.96 -1.13
N GLU A 97 -8.67 7.94 -1.35
CA GLU A 97 -7.50 8.20 -0.50
C GLU A 97 -7.85 8.45 0.96
N ARG A 98 -8.90 9.24 1.24
CA ARG A 98 -9.36 9.42 2.63
C ARG A 98 -9.77 8.09 3.27
N GLY A 99 -10.50 7.24 2.55
CA GLY A 99 -10.92 5.94 3.07
C GLY A 99 -9.73 5.01 3.34
N ALA A 100 -8.78 4.94 2.41
CA ALA A 100 -7.56 4.15 2.55
C ALA A 100 -6.68 4.65 3.71
N TYR A 101 -6.50 5.96 3.83
CA TYR A 101 -5.84 6.59 4.97
C TYR A 101 -6.51 6.23 6.30
N LEU A 102 -7.84 6.35 6.43
CA LEU A 102 -8.53 6.02 7.68
C LEU A 102 -8.34 4.56 8.06
N LYS A 103 -8.28 3.64 7.09
CA LYS A 103 -7.99 2.23 7.35
C LYS A 103 -6.54 1.97 7.73
N GLN A 104 -5.60 2.64 7.07
CA GLN A 104 -4.19 2.57 7.41
C GLN A 104 -3.93 3.09 8.83
N ARG A 105 -4.49 4.25 9.16
CA ARG A 105 -4.39 4.87 10.48
C ARG A 105 -4.97 3.97 11.57
N LEU A 106 -6.17 3.43 11.35
CA LEU A 106 -6.79 2.48 12.29
C LEU A 106 -5.95 1.20 12.50
N PHE A 107 -5.22 0.75 11.47
CA PHE A 107 -4.29 -0.36 11.63
C PHE A 107 -3.12 0.02 12.54
N LEU A 108 -2.49 1.18 12.30
CA LEU A 108 -1.37 1.66 13.10
C LEU A 108 -1.76 1.97 14.55
N GLU A 109 -2.94 2.54 14.79
CA GLU A 109 -3.43 2.77 16.15
C GLU A 109 -3.60 1.49 16.97
N LEU A 110 -3.78 0.34 16.31
CA LEU A 110 -3.99 -0.95 16.98
C LEU A 110 -2.75 -1.82 17.07
N TYR A 111 -1.84 -1.70 16.11
CA TYR A 111 -0.74 -2.65 15.93
C TYR A 111 0.61 -2.00 15.62
N GLY A 112 0.65 -0.68 15.46
CA GLY A 112 1.86 0.09 15.22
C GLY A 112 2.23 0.94 16.43
N GLU A 113 3.28 1.73 16.25
CA GLU A 113 3.78 2.65 17.27
C GLU A 113 3.17 4.05 17.08
N GLN A 114 3.03 4.82 18.17
CA GLN A 114 2.41 6.14 18.12
C GLN A 114 3.12 7.08 17.13
N TYR A 115 4.46 7.01 17.04
CA TYR A 115 5.22 7.85 16.11
C TYR A 115 4.86 7.58 14.64
N GLU A 116 4.37 6.38 14.30
CA GLU A 116 3.96 6.02 12.93
C GLU A 116 2.61 6.61 12.58
N VAL A 117 1.70 6.66 13.57
CA VAL A 117 0.43 7.36 13.46
C VAL A 117 0.67 8.85 13.26
N ASP A 118 1.53 9.45 14.09
CA ASP A 118 1.86 10.88 14.01
C ASP A 118 2.52 11.23 12.67
N TRP A 119 3.45 10.38 12.21
CA TRP A 119 4.09 10.53 10.90
C TRP A 119 3.07 10.42 9.77
N LEU A 120 2.18 9.43 9.81
CA LEU A 120 1.13 9.24 8.80
C LEU A 120 0.21 10.46 8.73
N ASP A 121 -0.23 10.96 9.88
CA ASP A 121 -1.12 12.13 9.96
C ASP A 121 -0.44 13.40 9.42
N LYS A 122 0.86 13.55 9.67
CA LYS A 122 1.68 14.63 9.10
C LYS A 122 1.77 14.52 7.58
N GLU A 123 2.09 13.34 7.03
CA GLU A 123 2.19 13.16 5.58
C GLU A 123 0.83 13.26 4.89
N TYR A 124 -0.26 12.82 5.54
CA TYR A 124 -1.61 13.00 5.03
C TYR A 124 -1.96 14.50 4.89
N LYS A 125 -1.64 15.32 5.90
CA LYS A 125 -1.91 16.77 5.83
C LYS A 125 -1.16 17.48 4.69
N ARG A 126 0.00 16.96 4.28
CA ARG A 126 0.80 17.51 3.16
C ARG A 126 0.17 17.27 1.78
N LYS A 127 -0.79 16.36 1.64
CA LYS A 127 -1.52 16.09 0.39
C LYS A 127 -0.62 15.88 -0.84
N TRP A 128 0.54 15.24 -0.65
CA TRP A 128 1.52 15.03 -1.73
C TRP A 128 0.95 14.27 -2.94
N TRP A 129 -0.11 13.47 -2.75
CA TRP A 129 -0.82 12.75 -3.82
C TRP A 129 -1.73 13.63 -4.68
N LEU A 130 -2.01 14.87 -4.25
CA LEU A 130 -2.74 15.86 -5.07
C LEU A 130 -1.80 16.67 -5.96
N ASP A 131 -0.49 16.61 -5.73
CA ASP A 131 0.48 17.40 -6.47
C ASP A 131 0.71 16.81 -7.87
N LYS A 132 0.05 17.42 -8.86
CA LYS A 132 0.03 16.98 -10.28
C LYS A 132 1.41 16.95 -10.94
N LYS A 133 2.46 17.48 -10.30
CA LYS A 133 3.83 17.50 -10.83
C LYS A 133 4.58 16.18 -10.65
N ARG A 134 4.08 15.24 -9.83
CA ARG A 134 4.57 13.85 -9.84
C ARG A 134 3.90 13.09 -11.00
N VAL A 135 4.54 13.16 -12.16
CA VAL A 135 4.24 12.27 -13.30
C VAL A 135 4.60 10.85 -12.86
N LEU A 136 3.64 10.13 -12.29
CA LEU A 136 3.71 8.67 -12.28
C LEU A 136 3.80 8.25 -13.76
N PRO A 137 4.74 7.36 -14.15
CA PRO A 137 4.84 6.92 -15.53
C PRO A 137 3.46 6.41 -15.97
N LYS A 138 2.92 6.97 -17.06
CA LYS A 138 1.68 6.49 -17.67
C LYS A 138 1.85 4.98 -17.91
N PHE A 139 1.18 4.17 -17.10
CA PHE A 139 1.19 2.73 -17.26
C PHE A 139 0.50 2.42 -18.59
N LYS A 140 1.28 2.07 -19.62
CA LYS A 140 0.72 1.41 -20.81
C LYS A 140 0.19 0.06 -20.32
N THR A 141 -1.13 -0.10 -20.33
CA THR A 141 -1.74 -1.43 -20.30
C THR A 141 -1.20 -2.19 -21.49
N LEU A 142 -0.35 -3.19 -21.24
CA LEU A 142 -0.07 -4.22 -22.22
C LEU A 142 -1.32 -5.11 -22.23
N SER A 143 -2.26 -4.79 -23.12
CA SER A 143 -3.23 -5.74 -23.64
C SER A 143 -2.45 -6.80 -24.41
N GLY A 144 -2.26 -7.95 -23.78
CA GLY A 144 -2.01 -9.21 -24.47
C GLY A 144 -3.32 -9.83 -24.92
#